data_AF-A0A9E5N995-F1
#
_entry.id   AF-A0A9E5N995-F1
#
_cell.length_a   1.000
_cell.length_b   1.000
_cell.length_c   1.000
_cell.angle_alpha   90.00
_cell.angle_beta   90.00
_cell.angle_gamma   90.00
#
_symmetry.space_group_name_H-M   'P 1'
#
loop_
_entity.id
_entity.type
_entity.pdbx_description
1 polymer ?
#
loop_
_entity_poly.entity_id
_entity_poly.type
_entity_poly.pdbx_seq_one_letter_code
_entity_poly.pdbx_strand_id
1 'polypeptide(L)' 'LEAQRRGHEVFYMELGDLLIRKGTPGGRFRPVRVARANPHYEMGSFQSEALDWFDVLLMRKDPPFEMNYFFATLLLS' A
#
# COMPACT_ATOMS: atom_id res chain seq x y z
N LEU A 1 -5.74 -8.90 -9.04
CA LEU A 1 -6.42 -10.19 -9.33
C LEU A 1 -5.58 -11.39 -8.89
N GLU A 2 -4.34 -11.52 -9.35
CA GLU A 2 -3.54 -12.72 -9.07
C GLU A 2 -3.25 -12.93 -7.57
N ALA A 3 -2.91 -11.88 -6.82
CA ALA A 3 -2.70 -11.98 -5.37
C ALA A 3 -3.96 -12.50 -4.64
N GLN A 4 -5.12 -11.90 -4.91
CA GLN A 4 -6.42 -12.38 -4.41
C GLN A 4 -6.71 -13.83 -4.84
N ARG A 5 -6.42 -14.20 -6.08
CA ARG A 5 -6.63 -15.57 -6.60
C ARG A 5 -5.81 -16.62 -5.83
N ARG A 6 -4.65 -16.21 -5.30
CA ARG A 6 -3.77 -17.03 -4.46
C ARG A 6 -4.13 -17.00 -2.97
N GLY A 7 -5.19 -16.28 -2.59
CA GLY A 7 -5.65 -16.19 -1.21
C GLY A 7 -4.93 -15.13 -0.37
N HIS A 8 -4.13 -14.24 -0.98
CA HIS A 8 -3.52 -13.13 -0.25
C HIS A 8 -4.53 -12.01 -0.02
N GLU A 9 -4.46 -11.40 1.17
CA GLU A 9 -5.11 -10.13 1.44
C GLU A 9 -4.34 -9.01 0.74
N VAL A 10 -5.07 -8.08 0.12
CA VAL A 10 -4.48 -6.99 -0.65
C VAL A 10 -4.90 -5.69 -0.03
N PHE A 11 -3.92 -4.83 0.18
CA PHE A 11 -4.10 -3.50 0.73
C PHE A 11 -3.62 -2.45 -0.27
N TYR A 12 -4.28 -1.31 -0.27
CA TYR A 12 -3.95 -0.16 -1.08
C TYR A 12 -3.59 1.03 -0.17
N MET A 13 -2.58 1.78 -0.59
CA MET A 13 -2.19 3.04 0.01
C MET A 13 -1.62 3.99 -1.05
N GLU A 14 -1.66 5.29 -0.77
CA GLU A 14 -0.92 6.29 -1.53
C GLU A 14 0.34 6.73 -0.76
N LEU A 15 1.26 7.44 -1.44
CA LEU A 15 2.47 7.95 -0.77
C LEU A 15 2.15 8.89 0.40
N GLY A 16 1.06 9.66 0.31
CA GLY A 16 0.61 10.55 1.39
C GLY A 16 0.09 9.81 2.63
N ASP A 17 -0.15 8.50 2.53
CA ASP A 17 -0.54 7.67 3.66
C ASP A 17 0.65 7.07 4.40
N LEU A 18 1.88 7.14 3.85
CA LEU A 18 3.10 6.73 4.54
C LEU A 18 3.42 7.69 5.69
N LEU A 19 3.86 7.15 6.81
CA LEU A 19 4.21 7.91 7.99
C LEU A 19 5.27 7.19 8.81
N ILE A 20 5.97 7.95 9.66
CA ILE A 20 6.84 7.40 10.68
C ILE A 20 6.26 7.78 12.04
N ARG A 21 5.97 6.80 12.89
CA ARG A 21 5.52 7.00 14.27
C ARG A 21 6.59 6.51 15.21
N LYS A 22 7.20 7.43 15.96
CA LYS A 22 8.22 7.13 16.99
C LYS A 22 9.39 6.26 16.44
N GLY A 23 9.80 6.52 15.20
CA GLY A 23 10.87 5.77 14.54
C GLY A 23 10.41 4.48 13.84
N THR A 24 9.14 4.08 13.97
CA THR A 24 8.59 2.93 13.28
C THR A 24 7.88 3.37 11.99
N PRO A 25 8.31 2.88 10.81
CA PRO A 25 7.62 3.09 9.55
C PRO A 25 6.23 2.45 9.57
N GLY A 26 5.23 3.18 9.09
CA GLY A 26 3.85 2.72 9.03
C GLY A 26 3.04 3.50 8.01
N GLY A 27 1.73 3.31 8.06
CA GLY A 27 0.84 4.04 7.17
C GLY A 27 -0.63 3.84 7.46
N ARG A 28 -1.46 4.45 6.62
CA ARG A 28 -2.86 4.09 6.51
C ARG A 28 -3.09 3.25 5.27
N PHE A 29 -3.88 2.21 5.40
CA PHE A 29 -4.13 1.23 4.35
C PHE A 29 -5.63 1.00 4.22
N ARG A 30 -6.08 0.67 3.01
CA ARG A 30 -7.45 0.20 2.76
C ARG A 30 -7.37 -1.21 2.22
N PRO A 31 -8.08 -2.20 2.82
CA PRO A 31 -8.22 -3.49 2.17
C PRO A 31 -8.95 -3.27 0.84
N VAL A 32 -8.46 -3.91 -0.22
CA VAL A 32 -8.99 -3.74 -1.57
C VAL A 32 -9.35 -5.09 -2.19
N ARG A 33 -10.53 -5.14 -2.81
CA ARG A 33 -10.94 -6.23 -3.69
C ARG A 33 -11.02 -5.71 -5.10
N VAL A 34 -10.24 -6.32 -6.00
CA VAL A 34 -10.20 -5.99 -7.43
C VAL A 34 -10.95 -7.05 -8.22
N ALA A 35 -11.70 -6.64 -9.25
CA ALA A 35 -12.47 -7.52 -10.13
C ALA A 35 -12.38 -7.07 -11.61
N ARG A 36 -12.56 -8.00 -12.55
CA ARG A 36 -12.78 -7.67 -13.98
C ARG A 36 -14.26 -7.36 -14.23
N ALA A 37 -14.82 -6.42 -13.47
CA ALA A 37 -16.21 -5.98 -13.55
C ALA A 37 -16.28 -4.45 -13.36
N ASN A 38 -17.49 -3.87 -13.42
CA ASN A 38 -17.73 -2.49 -13.02
C ASN A 38 -18.52 -2.48 -11.71
N PRO A 39 -18.00 -1.90 -10.60
CA PRO A 39 -16.70 -1.23 -10.48
C PRO A 39 -15.51 -2.21 -10.53
N HIS A 40 -14.36 -1.72 -10.98
CA HIS A 40 -13.13 -2.52 -11.06
C HIS A 40 -12.53 -2.86 -9.70
N TYR A 41 -12.91 -2.13 -8.65
CA TYR A 41 -12.44 -2.35 -7.29
C TYR A 41 -13.45 -1.88 -6.26
N GLU A 42 -13.34 -2.47 -5.06
CA GLU A 42 -14.02 -2.04 -3.85
C GLU A 42 -12.96 -1.86 -2.75
N MET A 43 -13.04 -0.75 -2.03
CA MET A 43 -12.12 -0.45 -0.93
C MET A 43 -12.88 -0.44 0.39
N GLY A 44 -12.33 -1.10 1.41
CA GLY A 44 -12.81 -0.99 2.77
C GLY A 44 -12.45 0.34 3.44
N SER A 45 -12.68 0.40 4.75
CA SER A 45 -12.29 1.52 5.60
C SER A 45 -10.77 1.57 5.78
N PHE A 46 -10.25 2.76 6.08
CA PHE A 46 -8.86 2.91 6.48
C PHE A 46 -8.56 2.14 7.77
N GLN A 47 -7.39 1.52 7.78
CA GLN A 47 -6.76 0.90 8.95
C GLN A 47 -5.34 1.48 9.05
N SER A 48 -4.74 1.47 10.24
CA SER A 48 -3.38 1.96 10.45
C SER A 48 -2.53 0.85 11.01
N GLU A 49 -1.44 0.53 10.34
CA GLU A 49 -0.51 -0.51 10.76
C GLU A 49 0.93 -0.05 10.53
N ALA A 50 1.86 -0.74 11.19
CA ALA A 50 3.28 -0.65 10.86
C ALA A 50 3.56 -1.40 9.54
N LEU A 51 4.65 -1.05 8.86
CA LEU A 51 4.96 -1.68 7.57
C LEU A 51 5.40 -3.15 7.70
N ASP A 52 5.95 -3.53 8.84
CA ASP A 52 6.35 -4.91 9.16
C ASP A 52 5.15 -5.85 9.41
N TRP A 53 3.93 -5.32 9.44
CA TRP A 53 2.71 -6.11 9.44
C TRP A 53 2.46 -6.81 8.09
N PHE A 54 3.05 -6.30 7.01
CA PHE A 54 2.91 -6.86 5.66
C PHE A 54 4.07 -7.79 5.31
N ASP A 55 3.76 -8.97 4.77
CA ASP A 55 4.79 -9.88 4.25
C ASP A 55 5.53 -9.30 3.03
N VAL A 56 4.83 -8.53 2.20
CA VAL A 56 5.34 -7.95 0.95
C VAL A 56 4.72 -6.59 0.70
N LEU A 57 5.57 -5.61 0.36
CA LEU A 57 5.17 -4.27 -0.09
C LEU A 57 5.59 -4.06 -1.56
N LEU A 58 4.62 -3.73 -2.41
CA LEU A 58 4.87 -3.44 -3.83
C LEU A 58 4.80 -1.93 -4.08
N MET A 59 5.97 -1.30 -4.27
CA MET A 59 6.07 0.12 -4.61
C MET A 59 5.72 0.33 -6.09
N ARG A 60 4.44 0.60 -6.37
CA ARG A 60 3.87 0.78 -7.72
C ARG A 60 3.51 2.23 -8.02
N LYS A 61 4.39 3.16 -7.68
CA LYS A 61 4.24 4.57 -8.06
C LYS A 61 4.81 4.79 -9.46
N ASP A 62 4.01 5.35 -10.36
CA ASP A 62 4.49 5.74 -11.69
C ASP A 62 5.46 6.93 -11.62
N PRO A 63 6.44 7.02 -12.55
CA PRO A 63 7.27 8.21 -12.73
C PRO A 63 6.42 9.49 -12.89
N PRO A 64 6.97 10.69 -12.62
CA PRO A 64 8.39 11.00 -12.47
C PRO A 64 8.98 10.64 -11.10
N PHE A 65 10.31 10.60 -11.02
CA PHE A 65 11.05 10.48 -9.78
C PHE A 65 11.08 11.84 -9.06
N GLU A 66 10.29 11.97 -8.01
CA GLU A 66 10.20 13.17 -7.18
C GLU A 66 10.61 12.86 -5.74
N MET A 67 10.72 13.90 -4.90
CA MET A 67 11.19 13.75 -3.51
C MET A 67 10.36 12.75 -2.69
N ASN A 68 9.03 12.72 -2.88
CA ASN A 68 8.15 11.75 -2.20
C ASN A 68 8.42 10.30 -2.64
N TYR A 69 8.76 10.08 -3.93
CA TYR A 69 9.17 8.77 -4.43
C TYR A 69 10.49 8.34 -3.79
N PHE A 70 11.46 9.26 -3.71
CA PHE A 70 12.76 9.01 -3.10
C PHE A 70 12.64 8.62 -1.63
N PHE A 71 11.90 9.41 -0.83
CA PHE A 71 11.69 9.11 0.58
C PHE A 71 10.96 7.78 0.79
N ALA A 72 9.96 7.45 -0.03
CA ALA A 72 9.30 6.17 0.05
C ALA A 72 10.27 5.01 -0.22
N THR A 73 11.18 5.16 -1.19
CA THR A 73 12.20 4.13 -1.46
C THR A 73 13.13 3.93 -0.27
N LEU A 74 13.59 5.01 0.37
CA LEU A 74 14.44 4.92 1.56
C LEU A 74 13.73 4.27 2.74
N LEU A 75 12.44 4.55 2.92
CA LEU A 75 11.64 4.02 4.02
C LEU A 75 11.30 2.53 3.85
N LEU A 76 11.31 2.03 2.61
CA LEU A 76 10.98 0.64 2.25
C LEU A 76 12.22 -0.24 2.02
N SER A 77 13.44 0.28 2.27
CA SER A 77 14.71 -0.46 2.14
C SER A 77 15.11 -1.12 3.46
#